data_AF-A0AAQ3Q8I4-F1
#
_entry.id   AF-A0AAQ3Q8I4-F1
#
_cell.length_a   1.000
_cell.length_b   1.000
_cell.length_c   1.000
_cell.angle_alpha   90.00
_cell.angle_beta   90.00
_cell.angle_gamma   90.00
#
_symmetry.space_group_name_H-M   'P 1'
#
loop_
_entity.id
_entity.type
_entity.pdbx_description
1 polymer ?
#
loop_
_entity_poly.entity_id
_entity_poly.type
_entity_poly.pdbx_seq_one_letter_code
_entity_poly.pdbx_strand_id
1 'polypeptide(L)'
;MGYIQDARENHVKKKVEEALRSKMKEKALKECDNYCAKYAECAAGRTFSVVWRCRKEAQVLNECLHQYTNDTVLEEMKKSYIAEQERNKT
;
A
#
# COMPACT_ATOMS: atom_id res chain seq x y z
N MET A 1 -6.41 33.33 -6.84
CA MET A 1 -5.85 31.97 -6.65
C MET A 1 -6.06 31.18 -7.92
N GLY A 2 -4.98 30.75 -8.57
CA GLY A 2 -5.04 30.16 -9.91
C GLY A 2 -5.30 28.65 -9.88
N TYR A 3 -6.23 28.19 -10.72
CA TYR A 3 -6.57 26.78 -10.96
C TYR A 3 -5.35 25.89 -11.30
N ILE A 4 -4.29 26.48 -11.86
CA ILE A 4 -3.04 25.82 -12.23
C ILE A 4 -2.22 25.44 -10.98
N GLN A 5 -2.27 26.27 -9.93
CA GLN A 5 -1.57 26.01 -8.67
C GLN A 5 -2.18 24.81 -7.95
N ASP A 6 -3.51 24.78 -7.88
CA ASP A 6 -4.28 23.71 -7.23
C ASP A 6 -4.13 22.37 -7.95
N ALA A 7 -4.18 22.36 -9.29
CA ALA A 7 -3.96 21.15 -10.08
C ALA A 7 -2.54 20.58 -9.91
N ARG A 8 -1.51 21.44 -9.86
CA ARG A 8 -0.13 21.04 -9.62
C ARG A 8 0.04 20.47 -8.20
N GLU A 9 -0.57 21.11 -7.21
CA GLU A 9 -0.51 20.67 -5.81
C GLU A 9 -1.22 19.32 -5.61
N ASN A 10 -2.39 19.13 -6.20
CA ASN A 10 -3.12 17.85 -6.19
C ASN A 10 -2.35 16.73 -6.92
N HIS A 11 -1.71 17.03 -8.04
CA HIS A 11 -0.90 16.06 -8.77
C HIS A 11 0.36 15.64 -7.98
N VAL A 12 1.00 16.57 -7.27
CA VAL A 12 2.12 16.25 -6.38
C VAL A 12 1.65 15.42 -5.19
N LYS A 13 0.50 15.74 -4.58
CA LYS A 13 -0.11 14.94 -3.51
C LYS A 13 -0.37 13.50 -3.97
N LYS A 14 -0.93 13.29 -5.16
CA LYS A 14 -1.15 11.94 -5.73
C LYS A 14 0.15 11.17 -5.95
N LYS A 15 1.18 11.79 -6.52
CA LYS A 15 2.48 11.10 -6.73
C LYS A 15 3.16 10.72 -5.43
N VAL A 16 3.11 11.60 -4.42
CA VAL A 16 3.67 11.32 -3.09
C VAL A 16 2.87 10.21 -2.40
N GLU A 17 1.55 10.25 -2.52
CA GLU A 17 0.66 9.21 -2.01
C GLU A 17 0.93 7.85 -2.67
N GLU A 18 1.06 7.79 -4.00
CA GLU A 18 1.42 6.55 -4.71
C GLU A 18 2.80 6.02 -4.29
N ALA A 19 3.79 6.90 -4.13
CA ALA A 19 5.11 6.52 -3.66
C ALA A 19 5.10 5.99 -2.21
N LEU A 20 4.35 6.66 -1.33
CA LEU A 20 4.11 6.21 0.05
C LEU A 20 3.39 4.86 0.06
N ARG A 21 2.36 4.69 -0.76
CA ARG A 21 1.60 3.45 -0.88
C ARG A 21 2.45 2.30 -1.41
N SER A 22 3.40 2.57 -2.31
CA SER A 22 4.37 1.57 -2.76
C SER A 22 5.30 1.14 -1.62
N LYS A 23 5.88 2.09 -0.87
CA LYS A 23 6.73 1.78 0.29
C LYS A 23 5.97 1.00 1.37
N MET A 24 4.71 1.36 1.60
CA MET A 24 3.82 0.64 2.52
C MET A 24 3.60 -0.80 2.08
N LYS A 25 3.31 -1.01 0.79
CA LYS A 25 3.11 -2.34 0.24
C LYS A 25 4.36 -3.20 0.39
N GLU A 26 5.55 -2.66 0.16
CA GLU A 26 6.80 -3.40 0.37
C GLU A 26 6.97 -3.83 1.84
N LYS A 27 6.65 -2.94 2.79
CA LYS A 27 6.68 -3.27 4.22
C LYS A 27 5.62 -4.32 4.58
N ALA A 28 4.41 -4.16 4.07
CA ALA A 28 3.30 -5.08 4.27
C ALA A 28 3.61 -6.48 3.72
N LEU A 29 4.26 -6.56 2.54
CA LEU A 29 4.68 -7.82 1.94
C LEU A 29 5.70 -8.56 2.80
N LYS A 30 6.64 -7.84 3.44
CA LYS A 30 7.61 -8.45 4.35
C LYS A 30 6.94 -9.01 5.61
N GLU A 31 6.01 -8.26 6.20
CA GLU A 31 5.30 -8.72 7.41
C GLU A 31 4.31 -9.85 7.11
N CYS A 32 3.65 -9.82 5.95
CA CYS A 32 2.69 -10.82 5.51
C CYS A 32 3.33 -11.96 4.68
N ASP A 33 4.66 -12.10 4.68
CA ASP A 33 5.40 -13.05 3.85
C ASP A 33 4.92 -14.50 4.05
N ASN A 34 4.60 -14.88 5.30
CA ASN A 34 4.05 -16.20 5.63
C ASN A 34 2.72 -16.48 4.90
N TYR A 35 1.84 -15.48 4.81
CA TYR A 35 0.56 -15.61 4.11
C TYR A 35 0.74 -15.58 2.59
N CYS A 36 1.70 -14.80 2.09
CA CYS A 36 2.10 -14.81 0.69
C CYS A 36 2.63 -16.18 0.27
N ALA A 37 3.48 -16.80 1.10
CA ALA A 37 4.02 -18.14 0.85
C ALA A 37 2.89 -19.18 0.74
N LYS A 38 1.96 -19.21 1.71
CA LYS A 38 0.80 -20.13 1.68
C LYS A 38 -0.09 -19.93 0.45
N TYR A 39 -0.33 -18.68 0.07
CA TYR A 39 -1.09 -18.37 -1.14
C TYR A 39 -0.33 -18.82 -2.40
N ALA A 40 0.99 -18.60 -2.46
CA ALA A 40 1.84 -19.03 -3.56
C ALA A 40 1.90 -20.56 -3.67
N GLU A 41 1.99 -21.27 -2.55
CA GLU A 41 1.91 -22.75 -2.50
C GLU A 41 0.54 -23.25 -3.02
N CYS A 42 -0.56 -22.58 -2.66
CA CYS A 42 -1.88 -22.93 -3.17
C CYS A 42 -2.04 -22.63 -4.67
N ALA A 43 -1.44 -21.54 -5.14
CA ALA A 43 -1.47 -21.12 -6.54
C ALA A 43 -0.50 -21.92 -7.41
N ALA A 44 0.53 -22.54 -6.82
CA ALA A 44 1.50 -23.36 -7.54
C ALA A 44 0.79 -24.52 -8.26
N GLY A 45 0.91 -24.53 -9.59
CA GLY A 45 0.31 -25.56 -10.44
C GLY A 45 -1.17 -25.38 -10.75
N ARG A 46 -1.78 -24.25 -10.36
CA ARG A 46 -3.17 -23.91 -10.70
C ARG A 46 -3.17 -22.59 -11.48
N THR A 47 -3.74 -22.57 -12.67
CA THR A 47 -3.82 -21.36 -13.52
C THR A 47 -5.21 -20.75 -13.54
N PHE A 48 -6.25 -21.59 -13.69
CA PHE A 48 -7.63 -21.13 -13.79
C PHE A 48 -8.45 -21.32 -12.50
N SER A 49 -8.09 -22.29 -11.66
CA SER A 49 -8.87 -22.65 -10.46
C SER A 49 -8.42 -21.93 -9.19
N VAL A 50 -7.35 -21.11 -9.23
CA VAL A 50 -6.77 -20.42 -8.06
C VAL A 50 -7.79 -19.52 -7.37
N VAL A 51 -8.53 -18.72 -8.14
CA VAL A 51 -9.49 -17.74 -7.60
C VAL A 51 -10.58 -18.38 -6.75
N TRP A 52 -10.91 -19.65 -7.01
CA TRP A 52 -11.94 -20.39 -6.30
C TRP A 52 -11.34 -21.25 -5.19
N ARG A 53 -10.26 -21.97 -5.49
CA ARG A 53 -9.65 -22.95 -4.58
C ARG A 53 -8.78 -22.31 -3.50
N CYS A 54 -8.11 -21.22 -3.82
CA CYS A 54 -7.22 -20.46 -2.93
C CYS A 54 -7.89 -19.18 -2.40
N ARG A 55 -9.22 -19.05 -2.55
CA ARG A 55 -9.98 -17.88 -2.12
C ARG A 55 -9.77 -17.59 -0.62
N LYS A 56 -9.67 -18.65 0.19
CA LYS A 56 -9.49 -18.54 1.63
C LYS A 56 -8.11 -17.96 1.96
N GLU A 57 -7.05 -18.51 1.40
CA GLU A 57 -5.69 -17.98 1.55
C GLU A 57 -5.57 -16.55 1.00
N ALA A 58 -6.22 -16.24 -0.12
CA ALA A 58 -6.27 -14.90 -0.69
C ALA A 58 -6.98 -13.90 0.24
N GLN A 59 -8.06 -14.31 0.92
CA GLN A 59 -8.74 -13.47 1.91
C GLN A 59 -7.83 -13.16 3.10
N VAL A 60 -7.17 -14.17 3.66
CA VAL A 60 -6.27 -13.97 4.81
C VAL A 60 -5.09 -13.06 4.44
N LEU A 61 -4.52 -13.26 3.24
CA LEU A 61 -3.46 -12.38 2.74
C LEU A 61 -3.96 -10.95 2.57
N ASN A 62 -5.16 -10.76 1.99
CA ASN A 62 -5.76 -9.44 1.83
C ASN A 62 -6.06 -8.78 3.18
N GLU A 63 -6.55 -9.53 4.18
CA GLU A 63 -6.78 -9.00 5.54
C GLU A 63 -5.49 -8.52 6.18
N CYS A 64 -4.40 -9.28 6.04
CA CYS A 64 -3.07 -8.86 6.51
C CYS A 64 -2.59 -7.60 5.79
N LEU A 65 -2.66 -7.57 4.45
CA LEU A 65 -2.29 -6.41 3.66
C LEU A 65 -3.14 -5.18 3.98
N HIS A 66 -4.43 -5.36 4.29
CA HIS A 66 -5.35 -4.27 4.59
C HIS A 66 -4.99 -3.55 5.89
N GLN A 67 -4.44 -4.25 6.89
CA GLN A 67 -3.96 -3.62 8.13
C GLN A 67 -2.84 -2.61 7.85
N TYR A 68 -1.98 -2.90 6.88
CA TYR A 68 -0.85 -2.04 6.51
C TYR A 68 -1.15 -1.06 5.38
N THR A 69 -2.23 -1.25 4.63
CA THR A 69 -2.63 -0.39 3.49
C THR A 69 -3.91 0.40 3.78
N ASN A 70 -4.25 0.56 5.06
CA ASN A 70 -5.37 1.37 5.50
C ASN A 70 -5.10 2.87 5.28
N ASP A 71 -6.14 3.61 4.90
CA ASP A 71 -6.13 5.07 4.75
C ASP A 71 -5.65 5.80 6.02
N THR A 72 -5.91 5.25 7.19
CA THR A 72 -5.41 5.83 8.46
C THR A 72 -3.89 5.84 8.55
N VAL A 73 -3.23 4.74 8.17
CA VAL A 73 -1.77 4.62 8.19
C VAL A 73 -1.14 5.51 7.10
N LEU A 74 -1.82 5.64 5.96
CA LEU A 74 -1.39 6.50 4.86
C LEU A 74 -1.41 7.98 5.27
N GLU A 75 -2.50 8.42 5.91
CA GLU A 75 -2.64 9.79 6.42
C GLU A 75 -1.66 10.10 7.55
N GLU A 76 -1.37 9.13 8.42
CA GLU A 76 -0.38 9.30 9.49
C GLU A 76 1.04 9.49 8.94
N MET A 77 1.44 8.68 7.94
CA MET A 77 2.74 8.87 7.28
C MET A 77 2.82 10.13 6.43
N LYS A 78 1.71 10.57 5.84
CA LYS A 78 1.65 11.84 5.12
C LYS A 78 1.90 13.00 6.08
N LYS A 79 1.31 12.97 7.28
CA LYS A 79 1.59 13.95 8.34
C LYS A 79 3.05 13.94 8.78
N SER A 80 3.64 12.76 8.99
CA SER A 80 5.06 12.66 9.35
C SER A 80 5.99 13.17 8.25
N TYR A 81 5.68 12.88 6.99
CA TYR A 81 6.47 13.32 5.83
C TYR A 81 6.43 14.84 5.63
N ILE A 82 5.27 15.46 5.85
CA ILE A 82 5.14 16.93 5.83
C ILE A 82 5.97 17.54 6.97
N ALA A 83 5.86 17.01 8.19
CA ALA A 83 6.62 17.49 9.33
C ALA A 83 8.14 17.33 9.16
N GLU A 84 8.60 16.25 8.51
CA GLU A 84 10.02 16.07 8.15
C GLU A 84 10.48 17.08 7.11
N GLN A 85 9.67 17.38 6.10
CA GLN A 85 10.01 18.41 5.12
C GLN A 85 10.05 19.81 5.71
N GLU A 86 9.19 20.12 6.69
CA GLU A 86 9.25 21.38 7.43
C GLU A 86 10.51 21.48 8.29
N ARG A 87 10.90 20.39 8.97
CA ARG A 87 12.16 20.33 9.74
C ARG A 87 13.41 20.50 8.87
N ASN A 88 13.44 19.89 7.69
CA ASN A 88 14.59 19.97 6.78
C ASN A 88 14.69 21.30 6.00
N LYS A 89 13.71 22.20 6.19
CA LYS A 89 13.68 23.53 5.59
C LYS A 89 14.23 24.63 6.52
N THR A 90 14.50 24.30 7.78
CA THR A 90 15.15 25.18 8.77
C THR A 90 16.64 24.92 8.76
#